data_AF-A0A524Q0H8-F1
#
_entry.id   AF-A0A524Q0H8-F1
#
_cell.length_a   1.000
_cell.length_b   1.000
_cell.length_c   1.000
_cell.angle_alpha   90.00
_cell.angle_beta   90.00
_cell.angle_gamma   90.00
#
_symmetry.space_group_name_H-M   'P 1'
#
loop_
_entity.id
_entity.type
_entity.pdbx_description
1 polymer ?
#
loop_
_entity_poly.entity_id
_entity_poly.type
_entity_poly.pdbx_seq_one_letter_code
_entity_poly.pdbx_strand_id
1 'polypeptide(L)'
;MKSHRDTVETECKPEVLILTLVSACCAWLLGIYIGRKWCLGSPYLWLIVPLLLVALWLLRKRRSERFVVMLGLLAVLGVLRVDSVLTRIDPGTMAYHNNRLVHLTGTVVGRPDVRETRVELTVEAEELQVDSEILPVHGRVLISTSIYPRLEYGDRLQATGYMQEPPISEDFSYRDFLARQDILSLMYYPKLQLLERGRGNSFAAALYAIREHARSVINRILPYPEAALLSGILLGAYHALPEKVTDSFNATGTSHIIVISGFNITILAIVLLRVSNQWLIRRQAVWLSIAGIVFYTLLLGSDAAVVRAAIMVCTILFAVLVGRASDALTSLALAALLMTAWNPLTLWDVSFQLSAGATLGLVLFASSLYQYAHHTMAGSGLSGSALPLIKDTLIATLAAQVFTLPLILYYFRRLSLVMPVANILILPVQPPLMGSGAIALLAGCVWLPAGQVIGWVTLVAPAPNGERGTWLIKCKCGKQFLGSPWSFLHGKRISCGCYFGSSLERERKSARREELYCKVQLRDEKNIRLMRQLRGDAGEEFIHSDFRRTVKQVVTHKRLNRKLDKQKVREMRSKHSLGLATQQELALAYGVGRSTVCDILNGKAWRNV
;
A
#
# COMPACT_ATOMS: atom_id res chain seq x y z
N MET A 1 -50.68 44.58 28.86
CA MET A 1 -51.22 43.25 29.18
C MET A 1 -51.26 42.45 27.88
N LYS A 2 -50.49 41.35 27.80
CA LYS A 2 -50.41 40.33 26.72
C LYS A 2 -50.10 40.80 25.28
N SER A 3 -48.86 40.54 24.82
CA SER A 3 -48.55 39.92 23.50
C SER A 3 -47.09 40.13 23.09
N HIS A 4 -46.12 39.60 23.86
CA HIS A 4 -44.72 39.51 23.41
C HIS A 4 -43.96 38.29 23.95
N ARG A 5 -44.69 37.22 24.32
CA ARG A 5 -44.12 35.87 24.46
C ARG A 5 -44.63 35.11 23.25
N ASP A 6 -43.72 34.78 22.33
CA ASP A 6 -43.75 33.59 21.45
C ASP A 6 -42.87 33.81 20.21
N THR A 7 -41.62 34.22 20.41
CA THR A 7 -40.52 34.05 19.44
C THR A 7 -39.23 33.76 20.21
N VAL A 8 -39.27 32.73 21.07
CA VAL A 8 -38.04 32.01 21.43
C VAL A 8 -37.73 31.12 20.24
N GLU A 9 -37.16 31.71 19.19
CA GLU A 9 -36.45 30.94 18.18
C GLU A 9 -35.38 30.13 18.89
N THR A 10 -35.53 28.82 18.78
CA THR A 10 -34.66 27.81 19.36
C THR A 10 -33.28 27.94 18.73
N GLU A 11 -32.41 28.76 19.31
CA GLU A 11 -30.97 28.55 19.24
C GLU A 11 -30.68 27.18 19.89
N CYS A 12 -30.69 26.14 19.07
CA CYS A 12 -30.32 24.81 19.49
C CYS A 12 -28.84 24.88 19.89
N LYS A 13 -28.57 24.83 21.21
CA LYS A 13 -27.21 24.82 21.74
C LYS A 13 -26.37 23.79 20.98
N PRO A 14 -25.14 24.13 20.55
CA PRO A 14 -24.31 23.25 19.73
C PRO A 14 -24.15 21.84 20.34
N GLU A 15 -24.10 21.74 21.66
CA GLU A 15 -24.03 20.48 22.41
C GLU A 15 -25.20 19.50 22.12
N VAL A 16 -26.41 20.01 21.92
CA VAL A 16 -27.60 19.18 21.64
C VAL A 16 -27.52 18.61 20.22
N LEU A 17 -27.03 19.39 19.25
CA LEU A 17 -26.85 18.92 17.88
C LEU A 17 -25.76 17.83 17.80
N ILE A 18 -24.68 17.98 18.57
CA ILE A 18 -23.61 16.98 18.65
C ILE A 18 -24.17 15.67 19.22
N LEU A 19 -24.88 15.75 20.35
CA LEU A 19 -25.42 14.57 21.02
C LEU A 19 -26.45 13.83 20.15
N THR A 20 -27.28 14.56 19.40
CA THR A 20 -28.29 13.96 18.51
C THR A 20 -27.66 13.22 17.32
N LEU A 21 -26.65 13.78 16.66
CA LEU A 21 -26.00 13.10 15.54
C LEU A 21 -25.19 11.88 16.00
N VAL A 22 -24.47 12.01 17.13
CA VAL A 22 -23.68 10.92 17.70
C VAL A 22 -24.58 9.76 18.13
N SER A 23 -25.69 10.03 18.81
CA SER A 23 -26.65 8.99 19.20
C SER A 23 -27.34 8.33 17.99
N ALA A 24 -27.68 9.10 16.95
CA ALA A 24 -28.18 8.55 15.69
C ALA A 24 -27.17 7.60 15.03
N CYS A 25 -25.89 7.97 15.02
CA CYS A 25 -24.81 7.12 14.53
C CYS A 25 -24.66 5.85 15.38
N CYS A 26 -24.66 5.97 16.71
CA CYS A 26 -24.60 4.81 17.60
C CYS A 26 -25.77 3.83 17.38
N ALA A 27 -26.99 4.34 17.21
CA ALA A 27 -28.16 3.50 16.93
C ALA A 27 -28.03 2.76 15.59
N TRP A 28 -27.58 3.44 14.54
CA TRP A 28 -27.30 2.85 13.23
C TRP A 28 -26.23 1.75 13.30
N LEU A 29 -25.10 2.02 13.96
CA LEU A 29 -24.01 1.05 14.12
C LEU A 29 -24.42 -0.16 14.98
N LEU A 30 -25.24 0.07 16.01
CA LEU A 30 -25.81 -1.00 16.82
C LEU A 30 -26.73 -1.90 15.97
N GLY A 31 -27.55 -1.30 15.10
CA GLY A 31 -28.36 -2.01 14.12
C GLY A 31 -27.53 -2.91 13.21
N ILE A 32 -26.45 -2.37 12.63
CA ILE A 32 -25.51 -3.13 11.80
C ILE A 32 -24.90 -4.30 12.57
N TYR A 33 -24.45 -4.07 13.81
CA TYR A 33 -23.86 -5.11 14.64
C TYR A 33 -24.84 -6.24 14.94
N ILE A 34 -26.08 -5.90 15.31
CA ILE A 34 -27.15 -6.87 15.57
C ILE A 34 -27.48 -7.65 14.29
N GLY A 35 -27.64 -6.96 13.16
CA GLY A 35 -27.97 -7.59 11.87
C GLY A 35 -26.96 -8.64 11.45
N ARG A 36 -25.66 -8.38 11.62
CA ARG A 36 -24.60 -9.35 11.31
C ARG A 36 -24.56 -10.53 12.27
N LYS A 37 -24.78 -10.31 13.57
CA LYS A 37 -24.74 -11.37 14.60
C LYS A 37 -25.91 -12.34 14.48
N TRP A 38 -27.10 -11.82 14.20
CA TRP A 38 -28.33 -12.59 14.27
C TRP A 38 -28.83 -13.05 12.90
N CYS A 39 -28.15 -12.66 11.81
CA CYS A 39 -28.49 -12.99 10.41
C CYS A 39 -30.01 -13.04 10.22
N LEU A 40 -30.68 -11.95 10.60
CA LEU A 40 -32.13 -11.82 10.57
C LEU A 40 -32.56 -11.67 9.11
N GLY A 41 -32.31 -12.66 8.25
CA GLY A 41 -32.64 -12.67 6.83
C GLY A 41 -34.12 -12.93 6.57
N SER A 42 -34.94 -12.40 7.46
CA SER A 42 -36.38 -12.61 7.52
C SER A 42 -37.09 -11.44 6.86
N PRO A 43 -37.90 -11.68 5.82
CA PRO A 43 -38.64 -10.62 5.12
C PRO A 43 -39.60 -9.86 6.06
N TYR A 44 -39.94 -10.43 7.22
CA TYR A 44 -40.79 -9.79 8.23
C TYR A 44 -40.17 -8.52 8.85
N LEU A 45 -38.85 -8.32 8.76
CA LEU A 45 -38.22 -7.08 9.23
C LEU A 45 -38.70 -5.83 8.46
N TRP A 46 -39.08 -5.99 7.19
CA TRP A 46 -39.61 -4.88 6.39
C TRP A 46 -40.96 -4.37 6.91
N LEU A 47 -41.72 -5.19 7.64
CA LEU A 47 -43.00 -4.80 8.25
C LEU A 47 -42.82 -3.87 9.46
N ILE A 48 -41.64 -3.84 10.07
CA ILE A 48 -41.34 -3.00 11.24
C ILE A 48 -41.12 -1.53 10.82
N VAL A 49 -40.61 -1.29 9.61
CA VAL A 49 -40.34 0.06 9.08
C VAL A 49 -41.61 0.93 9.01
N PRO A 50 -42.72 0.51 8.36
CA PRO A 50 -43.94 1.32 8.31
C PRO A 50 -44.55 1.55 9.70
N LEU A 51 -44.48 0.57 10.61
CA LEU A 51 -44.93 0.72 11.99
C LEU A 51 -44.19 1.85 12.72
N LEU A 52 -42.86 1.91 12.56
CA LEU A 52 -42.02 2.95 13.15
C LEU A 52 -42.26 4.33 12.52
N LEU A 53 -42.55 4.39 11.22
CA LEU A 53 -42.93 5.64 10.54
C LEU A 53 -44.28 6.17 11.04
N VAL A 54 -45.26 5.29 11.25
CA VAL A 54 -46.56 5.65 11.85
C VAL A 54 -46.38 6.11 13.29
N ALA A 55 -45.54 5.44 14.08
CA ALA A 55 -45.20 5.86 15.44
C ALA A 55 -44.53 7.25 15.45
N LEU A 56 -43.60 7.54 14.52
CA LEU A 56 -42.99 8.87 14.36
C LEU A 56 -44.02 9.96 14.07
N TRP A 57 -45.03 9.66 13.24
CA TRP A 57 -46.10 10.58 12.90
C TRP A 57 -47.04 10.84 14.09
N LEU A 58 -47.47 9.79 14.79
CA LEU A 58 -48.33 9.88 15.98
C LEU A 58 -47.66 10.64 17.13
N LEU A 59 -46.35 10.43 17.31
CA LEU A 59 -45.57 11.03 18.40
C LEU A 59 -45.00 12.42 18.05
N ARG A 60 -45.47 13.08 16.98
CA ARG A 60 -44.95 14.39 16.55
C ARG A 60 -44.93 15.48 17.63
N LYS A 61 -45.85 15.40 18.60
CA LYS A 61 -45.99 16.36 19.71
C LYS A 61 -45.08 16.04 20.91
N ARG A 62 -44.56 14.81 21.05
CA ARG A 62 -43.71 14.38 22.18
C ARG A 62 -42.25 14.27 21.73
N ARG A 63 -41.45 15.32 21.95
CA ARG A 63 -40.06 15.40 21.44
C ARG A 63 -39.16 14.25 21.89
N SER A 64 -39.24 13.82 23.15
CA SER A 64 -38.42 12.73 23.69
C SER A 64 -38.76 11.37 23.09
N GLU A 65 -40.05 11.01 23.06
CA GLU A 65 -40.53 9.75 22.50
C GLU A 65 -40.26 9.68 20.98
N ARG A 66 -40.48 10.79 20.26
CA ARG A 66 -40.14 10.90 18.84
C ARG A 66 -38.65 10.62 18.58
N PHE A 67 -37.78 11.13 19.44
CA PHE A 67 -36.34 10.91 19.31
C PHE A 67 -35.96 9.44 19.51
N VAL A 68 -36.55 8.77 20.52
CA VAL A 68 -36.32 7.33 20.75
C VAL A 68 -36.82 6.49 19.56
N VAL A 69 -37.99 6.79 19.02
CA VAL A 69 -38.51 6.06 17.83
C VAL A 69 -37.64 6.32 16.60
N MET A 70 -37.07 7.52 16.45
CA MET A 70 -36.12 7.81 15.37
C MET A 70 -34.84 6.97 15.49
N LEU A 71 -34.30 6.80 16.70
CA LEU A 71 -33.15 5.91 16.95
C LEU A 71 -33.51 4.45 16.65
N GLY A 72 -34.69 4.00 17.05
CA GLY A 72 -35.19 2.66 16.72
C GLY A 72 -35.31 2.42 15.22
N LEU A 73 -35.82 3.39 14.46
CA LEU A 73 -35.89 3.34 13.00
C LEU A 73 -34.50 3.23 12.37
N LEU A 74 -33.54 4.04 12.82
CA LEU A 74 -32.15 3.97 12.33
C LEU A 74 -31.50 2.62 12.62
N ALA A 75 -31.75 2.03 13.79
CA ALA A 75 -31.25 0.70 14.11
C ALA A 75 -31.85 -0.38 13.19
N VAL A 76 -33.16 -0.35 12.92
CA VAL A 76 -33.83 -1.28 11.99
C VAL A 76 -33.31 -1.11 10.57
N LEU A 77 -33.13 0.12 10.10
CA LEU A 77 -32.54 0.39 8.79
C LEU A 77 -31.09 -0.12 8.71
N GLY A 78 -30.32 -0.03 9.80
CA GLY A 78 -28.98 -0.62 9.89
C GLY A 78 -28.99 -2.15 9.76
N VAL A 79 -29.94 -2.85 10.39
CA VAL A 79 -30.12 -4.31 10.23
C VAL A 79 -30.45 -4.66 8.78
N LEU A 80 -31.43 -3.98 8.18
CA LEU A 80 -31.85 -4.19 6.79
C LEU A 80 -30.71 -3.91 5.79
N ARG A 81 -29.86 -2.92 6.09
CA ARG A 81 -28.69 -2.59 5.25
C ARG A 81 -27.67 -3.71 5.21
N VAL A 82 -27.44 -4.39 6.34
CA VAL A 82 -26.54 -5.56 6.41
C VAL A 82 -27.12 -6.72 5.63
N ASP A 83 -28.40 -7.03 5.85
CA ASP A 83 -29.06 -8.15 5.19
C ASP A 83 -29.05 -8.01 3.66
N SER A 84 -29.19 -6.78 3.14
CA SER A 84 -29.16 -6.52 1.70
C SER A 84 -27.78 -6.65 1.05
N VAL A 85 -26.69 -6.69 1.82
CA VAL A 85 -25.31 -6.86 1.30
C VAL A 85 -24.74 -8.23 1.57
N LEU A 86 -25.28 -8.98 2.53
CA LEU A 86 -24.87 -10.35 2.74
C LEU A 86 -25.38 -11.20 1.58
N THR A 87 -24.52 -11.37 0.57
CA THR A 87 -24.77 -12.20 -0.60
C THR A 87 -25.12 -13.61 -0.15
N ARG A 88 -26.33 -14.05 -0.49
CA ARG A 88 -26.71 -15.46 -0.33
C ARG A 88 -25.95 -16.24 -1.41
N ILE A 89 -25.27 -17.30 -1.00
CA ILE A 89 -24.52 -18.14 -1.94
C ILE A 89 -25.54 -18.96 -2.72
N ASP A 90 -25.94 -18.43 -3.87
CA ASP A 90 -26.84 -19.10 -4.81
C ASP A 90 -26.01 -19.84 -5.88
N PRO A 91 -26.59 -20.83 -6.61
CA PRO A 91 -25.90 -21.55 -7.68
C PRO A 91 -25.34 -20.66 -8.80
N GLY A 92 -25.89 -19.45 -9.00
CA GLY A 92 -25.34 -18.45 -9.93
C GLY A 92 -24.16 -17.64 -9.37
N THR A 93 -23.78 -17.87 -8.11
CA THR A 93 -22.65 -17.21 -7.45
C THR A 93 -21.40 -18.04 -7.66
N MET A 94 -20.32 -17.40 -8.11
CA MET A 94 -19.00 -18.02 -8.28
C MET A 94 -18.54 -18.87 -7.08
N ALA A 95 -18.79 -18.37 -5.87
CA ALA A 95 -18.38 -19.01 -4.62
C ALA A 95 -19.00 -20.42 -4.42
N TYR A 96 -20.12 -20.73 -5.08
CA TYR A 96 -20.72 -22.06 -5.06
C TYR A 96 -19.83 -23.11 -5.73
N HIS A 97 -19.02 -22.70 -6.71
CA HIS A 97 -18.13 -23.57 -7.48
C HIS A 97 -16.69 -23.61 -6.93
N ASN A 98 -16.48 -23.15 -5.70
CA ASN A 98 -15.20 -23.28 -5.01
C ASN A 98 -14.76 -24.76 -4.93
N ASN A 99 -13.44 -24.98 -4.93
CA ASN A 99 -12.77 -26.28 -4.90
C ASN A 99 -12.93 -27.13 -6.18
N ARG A 100 -13.19 -26.49 -7.32
CA ARG A 100 -13.24 -27.15 -8.64
C ARG A 100 -12.26 -26.51 -9.62
N LEU A 101 -11.87 -27.28 -10.64
CA LEU A 101 -11.16 -26.76 -11.80
C LEU A 101 -12.19 -26.08 -12.70
N VAL A 102 -11.94 -24.82 -13.07
CA VAL A 102 -12.89 -24.03 -13.85
C VAL A 102 -12.18 -23.21 -14.92
N HIS A 103 -12.88 -22.95 -16.03
CA HIS A 103 -12.49 -21.91 -16.98
C HIS A 103 -13.37 -20.68 -16.74
N LEU A 104 -12.76 -19.65 -16.16
CA LEU A 104 -13.42 -18.39 -15.85
C LEU A 104 -13.17 -17.39 -16.97
N THR A 105 -14.22 -16.82 -17.54
CA THR A 105 -14.13 -15.63 -18.39
C THR A 105 -14.61 -14.42 -17.60
N GLY A 106 -13.83 -13.35 -17.60
CA GLY A 106 -14.16 -12.16 -16.83
C GLY A 106 -13.32 -10.95 -17.20
N THR A 107 -13.70 -9.80 -16.64
CA THR A 107 -13.01 -8.52 -16.85
C THR A 107 -12.28 -8.06 -15.61
N VAL A 108 -11.13 -7.40 -15.78
CA VAL A 108 -10.35 -6.83 -14.67
C VAL A 108 -11.03 -5.54 -14.20
N VAL A 109 -11.64 -5.56 -13.01
CA VAL A 109 -12.43 -4.43 -12.46
C VAL A 109 -11.68 -3.66 -11.36
N GLY A 110 -10.60 -4.23 -10.85
CA GLY A 110 -9.69 -3.56 -9.91
C GLY A 110 -8.39 -3.11 -10.58
N ARG A 111 -7.67 -2.21 -9.92
CA ARG A 111 -6.28 -1.95 -10.26
C ARG A 111 -5.44 -3.20 -9.95
N PRO A 112 -4.55 -3.65 -10.86
CA PRO A 112 -3.56 -4.68 -10.54
C PRO A 112 -2.68 -4.28 -9.34
N ASP A 113 -2.72 -5.07 -8.27
CA ASP A 113 -1.83 -4.90 -7.11
C ASP A 113 -0.49 -5.59 -7.40
N VAL A 114 0.49 -4.80 -7.81
CA VAL A 114 1.82 -5.27 -8.16
C VAL A 114 2.69 -5.35 -6.91
N ARG A 115 3.05 -6.58 -6.53
CA ARG A 115 4.00 -6.89 -5.46
C ARG A 115 5.37 -7.19 -6.03
N GLU A 116 6.37 -7.45 -5.17
CA GLU A 116 7.74 -7.74 -5.61
C GLU A 116 7.84 -8.93 -6.61
N THR A 117 7.04 -9.99 -6.41
CA THR A 117 7.16 -11.25 -7.17
C THR A 117 5.88 -11.71 -7.88
N ARG A 118 4.74 -11.10 -7.54
CA ARG A 118 3.42 -11.51 -8.04
C ARG A 118 2.52 -10.29 -8.25
N VAL A 119 1.47 -10.48 -9.02
CA VAL A 119 0.41 -9.49 -9.21
C VAL A 119 -0.91 -10.10 -8.76
N GLU A 120 -1.67 -9.34 -7.99
CA GLU A 120 -3.01 -9.69 -7.56
C GLU A 120 -4.02 -8.89 -8.41
N LEU A 121 -4.91 -9.59 -9.09
CA LEU A 121 -5.89 -9.05 -10.02
C LEU A 121 -7.30 -9.35 -9.51
N THR A 122 -8.13 -8.32 -9.39
CA THR A 122 -9.55 -8.51 -9.10
C THR A 122 -10.32 -8.59 -10.41
N VAL A 123 -10.88 -9.77 -10.68
CA VAL A 123 -11.62 -10.08 -11.91
C VAL A 123 -13.09 -10.28 -11.57
N GLU A 124 -13.97 -9.58 -12.27
CA GLU A 124 -15.42 -9.81 -12.21
C GLU A 124 -15.79 -10.92 -13.19
N ALA A 125 -16.48 -11.93 -12.67
CA ALA A 125 -16.89 -13.09 -13.43
C ALA A 125 -18.06 -12.75 -14.34
N GLU A 126 -17.99 -13.20 -15.60
CA GLU A 126 -19.10 -13.14 -16.55
C GLU A 126 -19.64 -14.55 -16.79
N GLU A 127 -18.74 -15.48 -17.11
CA GLU A 127 -19.06 -16.84 -17.50
C GLU A 127 -18.10 -17.83 -16.84
N LEU A 128 -18.65 -18.96 -16.39
CA LEU A 128 -17.90 -20.07 -15.82
C LEU A 128 -18.17 -21.33 -16.65
N GLN A 129 -17.11 -21.98 -17.12
CA GLN A 129 -17.22 -23.30 -17.73
C GLN A 129 -16.81 -24.36 -16.70
N VAL A 130 -17.77 -25.24 -16.34
CA VAL A 130 -17.57 -26.37 -15.42
C VAL A 130 -18.01 -27.64 -16.14
N ASP A 131 -17.12 -28.63 -16.28
CA ASP A 131 -17.44 -29.96 -16.83
C ASP A 131 -18.20 -29.95 -18.18
N SER A 132 -17.95 -28.91 -19.01
CA SER A 132 -18.55 -28.63 -20.34
C SER A 132 -19.83 -27.78 -20.37
N GLU A 133 -20.42 -27.45 -19.21
CA GLU A 133 -21.53 -26.49 -19.13
C GLU A 133 -21.00 -25.06 -18.96
N ILE A 134 -21.55 -24.12 -19.72
CA ILE A 134 -21.27 -22.68 -19.58
C ILE A 134 -22.40 -22.07 -18.77
N LEU A 135 -22.04 -21.57 -17.58
CA LEU A 135 -22.97 -20.96 -16.65
C LEU A 135 -22.67 -19.46 -16.56
N PRO A 136 -23.68 -18.58 -16.76
CA PRO A 136 -23.53 -17.17 -16.40
C PRO A 136 -23.43 -17.08 -14.88
N VAL A 137 -22.39 -16.38 -14.42
CA VAL A 137 -22.06 -16.30 -13.00
C VAL A 137 -21.80 -14.86 -12.61
N HIS A 138 -22.07 -14.55 -11.35
CA HIS A 138 -21.75 -13.25 -10.78
C HIS A 138 -20.82 -13.39 -9.57
N GLY A 139 -19.98 -12.37 -9.37
CA GLY A 139 -19.06 -12.25 -8.25
C GLY A 139 -17.63 -11.96 -8.68
N ARG A 140 -16.81 -11.55 -7.71
CA ARG A 140 -15.40 -11.24 -7.93
C ARG A 140 -14.47 -12.35 -7.46
N VAL A 141 -13.40 -12.55 -8.23
CA VAL A 141 -12.31 -13.47 -7.92
C VAL A 141 -11.02 -12.70 -7.83
N LEU A 142 -10.21 -13.00 -6.82
CA LEU A 142 -8.84 -12.51 -6.76
C LEU A 142 -7.89 -13.55 -7.37
N ILE A 143 -7.26 -13.16 -8.47
CA ILE A 143 -6.30 -13.98 -9.19
C ILE A 143 -4.89 -13.53 -8.81
N SER A 144 -4.09 -14.43 -8.25
CA SER A 144 -2.66 -14.18 -8.01
C SER A 144 -1.83 -14.80 -9.14
N THR A 145 -1.05 -14.01 -9.86
CA THR A 145 -0.30 -14.46 -11.04
C THR A 145 1.09 -13.83 -11.14
N SER A 146 1.87 -14.20 -12.17
CA SER A 146 3.16 -13.58 -12.49
C SER A 146 3.01 -12.15 -13.00
N ILE A 147 4.07 -11.34 -12.84
CA ILE A 147 4.10 -9.93 -13.28
C ILE A 147 3.92 -9.77 -14.80
N TYR A 148 4.27 -10.80 -15.57
CA TYR A 148 4.13 -10.81 -17.02
C TYR A 148 3.19 -11.94 -17.46
N PRO A 149 2.35 -11.72 -18.50
CA PRO A 149 2.15 -10.45 -19.23
C PRO A 149 1.54 -9.35 -18.36
N ARG A 150 1.82 -8.07 -18.67
CA ARG A 150 1.22 -6.95 -17.95
C ARG A 150 -0.25 -6.85 -18.35
N LEU A 151 -1.12 -7.02 -17.37
CA LEU A 151 -2.57 -6.89 -17.49
C LEU A 151 -3.00 -5.56 -16.87
N GLU A 152 -3.95 -4.89 -17.50
CA GLU A 152 -4.44 -3.58 -17.08
C GLU A 152 -5.94 -3.64 -16.74
N TYR A 153 -6.42 -2.58 -16.10
CA TYR A 153 -7.84 -2.44 -15.81
C TYR A 153 -8.66 -2.43 -17.11
N GLY A 154 -9.76 -3.17 -17.12
CA GLY A 154 -10.63 -3.33 -18.28
C GLY A 154 -10.19 -4.41 -19.26
N ASP A 155 -9.09 -5.12 -19.01
CA ASP A 155 -8.75 -6.29 -19.82
C ASP A 155 -9.74 -7.43 -19.57
N ARG A 156 -10.24 -8.04 -20.65
CA ARG A 156 -11.09 -9.24 -20.61
C ARG A 156 -10.20 -10.45 -20.80
N LEU A 157 -10.23 -11.36 -19.83
CA LEU A 157 -9.34 -12.51 -19.79
C LEU A 157 -10.09 -13.80 -19.52
N GLN A 158 -9.53 -14.89 -20.01
CA GLN A 158 -9.91 -16.25 -19.65
C GLN A 158 -8.84 -16.81 -18.70
N ALA A 159 -9.26 -17.21 -17.51
CA ALA A 159 -8.42 -17.81 -16.49
C ALA A 159 -8.81 -19.27 -16.29
N THR A 160 -7.85 -20.17 -16.51
CA THR A 160 -8.02 -21.61 -16.24
C THR A 160 -7.22 -22.01 -15.02
N GLY A 161 -7.90 -22.44 -13.97
CA GLY A 161 -7.25 -22.83 -12.72
C GLY A 161 -8.21 -23.38 -11.67
N TYR A 162 -7.64 -23.80 -10.54
CA TYR A 162 -8.42 -24.25 -9.40
C TYR A 162 -8.95 -23.06 -8.62
N MET A 163 -10.27 -22.99 -8.47
CA MET A 163 -10.92 -22.02 -7.61
C MET A 163 -10.85 -22.49 -6.16
N GLN A 164 -10.43 -21.61 -5.26
CA GLN A 164 -10.25 -21.92 -3.84
C GLN A 164 -11.00 -20.94 -2.98
N GLU A 165 -11.54 -21.42 -1.87
CA GLU A 165 -12.10 -20.54 -0.85
C GLU A 165 -10.97 -19.82 -0.10
N PRO A 166 -11.12 -18.52 0.25
CA PRO A 166 -10.14 -17.83 1.05
C PRO A 166 -9.84 -18.54 2.38
N PRO A 167 -8.55 -18.71 2.73
CA PRO A 167 -8.17 -19.36 3.98
C PRO A 167 -8.61 -18.54 5.20
N ILE A 168 -8.97 -19.25 6.26
CA ILE A 168 -9.18 -18.68 7.59
C ILE A 168 -7.90 -18.98 8.38
N SER A 169 -7.21 -17.95 8.88
CA SER A 169 -6.10 -18.13 9.82
C SER A 169 -6.57 -17.80 11.25
N GLU A 170 -5.88 -18.34 12.26
CA GLU A 170 -6.26 -18.18 13.67
C GLU A 170 -6.25 -16.71 14.12
N ASP A 171 -5.36 -15.88 13.56
CA ASP A 171 -5.19 -14.47 13.95
C ASP A 171 -5.91 -13.49 13.01
N PHE A 172 -6.06 -13.83 11.73
CA PHE A 172 -6.67 -12.97 10.73
C PHE A 172 -7.50 -13.77 9.73
N SER A 173 -8.81 -13.54 9.72
CA SER A 173 -9.69 -14.12 8.70
C SER A 173 -9.51 -13.38 7.38
N TYR A 174 -8.65 -13.91 6.50
CA TYR A 174 -8.46 -13.35 5.16
C TYR A 174 -9.75 -13.43 4.34
N ARG A 175 -10.60 -14.43 4.62
CA ARG A 175 -11.97 -14.53 4.12
C ARG A 175 -12.81 -13.30 4.44
N ASP A 176 -12.89 -12.89 5.71
CA ASP A 176 -13.69 -11.72 6.10
C ASP A 176 -13.14 -10.43 5.49
N PHE A 177 -11.82 -10.32 5.32
CA PHE A 177 -11.19 -9.20 4.64
C PHE A 177 -11.60 -9.12 3.17
N LEU A 178 -11.52 -10.22 2.43
CA LEU A 178 -11.88 -10.27 1.01
C LEU A 178 -13.39 -10.16 0.79
N ALA A 179 -14.21 -10.73 1.67
CA ALA A 179 -15.66 -10.62 1.61
C ALA A 179 -16.14 -9.16 1.71
N ARG A 180 -15.41 -8.28 2.42
CA ARG A 180 -15.70 -6.82 2.43
C ARG A 180 -15.50 -6.15 1.09
N GLN A 181 -14.59 -6.69 0.29
CA GLN A 181 -14.33 -6.28 -1.09
C GLN A 181 -15.20 -7.07 -2.08
N ASP A 182 -16.15 -7.87 -1.57
CA ASP A 182 -17.05 -8.73 -2.35
C ASP A 182 -16.28 -9.73 -3.24
N ILE A 183 -15.13 -10.15 -2.73
CA ILE A 183 -14.28 -11.22 -3.27
C ILE A 183 -14.49 -12.44 -2.38
N LEU A 184 -15.07 -13.49 -2.96
CA LEU A 184 -15.41 -14.72 -2.22
C LEU A 184 -14.57 -15.93 -2.67
N SER A 185 -13.75 -15.77 -3.71
CA SER A 185 -12.99 -16.86 -4.30
C SER A 185 -11.58 -16.40 -4.71
N LEU A 186 -10.62 -17.31 -4.63
CA LEU A 186 -9.23 -17.12 -4.98
C LEU A 186 -8.81 -18.06 -6.11
N MET A 187 -7.86 -17.62 -6.93
CA MET A 187 -7.21 -18.46 -7.92
C MET A 187 -5.70 -18.17 -7.94
N TYR A 188 -4.88 -19.20 -7.68
CA TYR A 188 -3.43 -19.07 -7.64
C TYR A 188 -2.80 -19.57 -8.93
N TYR A 189 -2.02 -18.71 -9.58
CA TYR A 189 -1.26 -18.95 -10.80
C TYR A 189 -2.04 -19.69 -11.91
N PRO A 190 -3.24 -19.21 -12.31
CA PRO A 190 -3.95 -19.83 -13.41
C PRO A 190 -3.26 -19.58 -14.75
N LYS A 191 -3.60 -20.41 -15.74
CA LYS A 191 -3.26 -20.13 -17.13
C LYS A 191 -4.17 -18.99 -17.62
N LEU A 192 -3.57 -17.86 -17.97
CA LEU A 192 -4.26 -16.65 -18.41
C LEU A 192 -4.17 -16.51 -19.92
N GLN A 193 -5.29 -16.22 -20.56
CA GLN A 193 -5.39 -15.84 -21.97
C GLN A 193 -6.13 -14.51 -22.07
N LEU A 194 -5.48 -13.51 -22.68
CA LEU A 194 -6.11 -12.22 -22.93
C LEU A 194 -7.04 -12.34 -24.15
N LEU A 195 -8.32 -11.99 -23.98
CA LEU A 195 -9.32 -12.04 -25.04
C LEU A 195 -9.47 -10.67 -25.70
N GLU A 196 -9.68 -9.62 -24.89
CA GLU A 196 -9.92 -8.25 -25.35
C GLU A 196 -9.27 -7.25 -24.36
N ARG A 197 -8.94 -6.04 -24.83
CA ARG A 197 -8.44 -4.95 -23.99
C ARG A 197 -9.45 -3.82 -23.87
N GLY A 198 -9.49 -3.16 -22.71
CA GLY A 198 -10.16 -1.87 -22.55
C GLY A 198 -11.69 -1.91 -22.52
N ARG A 199 -12.31 -2.97 -22.00
CA ARG A 199 -13.77 -3.05 -21.72
C ARG A 199 -14.22 -2.36 -20.42
N GLY A 200 -13.29 -1.79 -19.66
CA GLY A 200 -13.61 -1.11 -18.40
C GLY A 200 -14.28 0.26 -18.59
N ASN A 201 -14.83 0.81 -17.51
CA ASN A 201 -15.34 2.18 -17.51
C ASN A 201 -14.24 3.19 -17.87
N SER A 202 -14.45 4.00 -18.91
CA SER A 202 -13.50 5.00 -19.41
C SER A 202 -13.04 5.99 -18.35
N PHE A 203 -13.92 6.38 -17.42
CA PHE A 203 -13.56 7.29 -16.32
C PHE A 203 -12.55 6.66 -15.35
N ALA A 204 -12.81 5.42 -14.93
CA ALA A 204 -11.89 4.69 -14.07
C ALA A 204 -10.57 4.36 -14.79
N ALA A 205 -10.63 4.02 -16.09
CA ALA A 205 -9.45 3.83 -16.91
C ALA A 205 -8.58 5.09 -16.99
N ALA A 206 -9.19 6.27 -17.20
CA ALA A 206 -8.47 7.55 -17.19
C ALA A 206 -7.82 7.83 -15.82
N LEU A 207 -8.52 7.55 -14.72
CA LEU A 207 -8.00 7.73 -13.37
C LEU A 207 -6.79 6.84 -13.09
N TYR A 208 -6.87 5.56 -13.47
CA TYR A 208 -5.74 4.63 -13.34
C TYR A 208 -4.59 5.01 -14.26
N ALA A 209 -4.86 5.51 -15.47
CA ALA A 209 -3.83 6.00 -16.38
C ALA A 209 -3.10 7.22 -15.81
N ILE A 210 -3.82 8.19 -15.22
CA ILE A 210 -3.21 9.36 -14.54
C ILE A 210 -2.31 8.91 -13.40
N ARG A 211 -2.79 7.98 -12.57
CA ARG A 211 -2.00 7.44 -11.45
C ARG A 211 -0.76 6.70 -11.91
N GLU A 212 -0.87 5.88 -12.95
CA GLU A 212 0.25 5.12 -13.50
C GLU A 212 1.27 6.05 -14.16
N HIS A 213 0.80 7.11 -14.83
CA HIS A 213 1.67 8.17 -15.34
C HIS A 213 2.43 8.85 -14.20
N ALA A 214 1.73 9.28 -13.13
CA ALA A 214 2.36 9.88 -11.97
C ALA A 214 3.40 8.95 -11.31
N ARG A 215 3.08 7.65 -11.18
CA ARG A 215 4.02 6.63 -10.68
C ARG A 215 5.25 6.50 -11.58
N SER A 216 5.06 6.50 -12.90
CA SER A 216 6.15 6.43 -13.87
C SER A 216 7.07 7.65 -13.80
N VAL A 217 6.53 8.84 -13.54
CA VAL A 217 7.29 10.07 -13.33
C VAL A 217 8.11 9.97 -12.04
N ILE A 218 7.51 9.54 -10.92
CA ILE A 218 8.24 9.35 -9.65
C ILE A 218 9.41 8.37 -9.81
N ASN A 219 9.18 7.24 -10.49
CA ASN A 219 10.23 6.23 -10.77
C ASN A 219 11.38 6.76 -11.66
N ARG A 220 11.18 7.89 -12.35
CA ARG A 220 12.22 8.55 -13.16
C ARG A 220 12.89 9.72 -12.44
N ILE A 221 12.28 10.21 -11.36
CA ILE A 221 12.82 11.29 -10.51
C ILE A 221 13.71 10.72 -9.41
N LEU A 222 13.25 9.67 -8.73
CA LEU A 222 13.92 9.06 -7.58
C LEU A 222 14.39 7.63 -7.89
N PRO A 223 15.51 7.17 -7.30
CA PRO A 223 15.90 5.78 -7.35
C PRO A 223 14.95 4.89 -6.53
N TYR A 224 15.00 3.58 -6.79
CA TYR A 224 14.40 2.57 -5.92
C TYR A 224 15.34 2.33 -4.73
N PRO A 225 14.85 2.24 -3.46
CA PRO A 225 13.45 2.11 -3.02
C PRO A 225 12.70 3.42 -2.69
N GLU A 226 13.36 4.57 -2.72
CA GLU A 226 12.78 5.87 -2.32
C GLU A 226 11.57 6.27 -3.19
N ALA A 227 11.63 5.96 -4.49
CA ALA A 227 10.52 6.15 -5.41
C ALA A 227 9.26 5.34 -5.02
N ALA A 228 9.45 4.11 -4.53
CA ALA A 228 8.36 3.26 -4.06
C ALA A 228 7.76 3.80 -2.74
N LEU A 229 8.60 4.33 -1.85
CA LEU A 229 8.14 4.98 -0.61
C LEU A 229 7.34 6.25 -0.92
N LEU A 230 7.85 7.12 -1.79
CA LEU A 230 7.13 8.34 -2.18
C LEU A 230 5.83 8.01 -2.92
N SER A 231 5.83 7.00 -3.80
CA SER A 231 4.62 6.49 -4.45
C SER A 231 3.63 5.89 -3.45
N GLY A 232 4.10 5.26 -2.37
CA GLY A 232 3.27 4.81 -1.25
C GLY A 232 2.57 5.98 -0.56
N ILE A 233 3.34 6.99 -0.18
CA ILE A 233 2.85 8.16 0.58
C ILE A 233 1.90 9.04 -0.24
N LEU A 234 2.25 9.35 -1.50
CA LEU A 234 1.49 10.27 -2.35
C LEU A 234 0.41 9.59 -3.19
N LEU A 235 0.69 8.38 -3.67
CA LEU A 235 -0.20 7.66 -4.58
C LEU A 235 -0.78 6.41 -3.94
N GLY A 236 -0.48 6.03 -2.69
CA GLY A 236 -1.04 4.82 -2.07
C GLY A 236 -0.52 3.52 -2.67
N ALA A 237 0.60 3.52 -3.36
CA ALA A 237 1.20 2.35 -3.99
C ALA A 237 2.24 1.67 -3.09
N TYR A 238 1.87 1.38 -1.83
CA TYR A 238 2.80 0.88 -0.82
C TYR A 238 3.17 -0.61 -0.97
N HIS A 239 2.37 -1.41 -1.69
CA HIS A 239 2.66 -2.83 -1.94
C HIS A 239 3.91 -3.09 -2.83
N ALA A 240 4.43 -2.04 -3.48
CA ALA A 240 5.65 -2.10 -4.27
C ALA A 240 6.94 -1.88 -3.43
N LEU A 241 6.82 -1.68 -2.12
CA LEU A 241 7.96 -1.51 -1.23
C LEU A 241 8.66 -2.84 -0.93
N PRO A 242 10.01 -2.84 -0.84
CA PRO A 242 10.74 -4.03 -0.47
C PRO A 242 10.42 -4.48 0.95
N GLU A 243 10.31 -5.80 1.16
CA GLU A 243 9.91 -6.39 2.45
C GLU A 243 10.77 -5.87 3.62
N LYS A 244 12.08 -5.70 3.42
CA LYS A 244 13.00 -5.15 4.43
C LYS A 244 12.63 -3.75 4.93
N VAL A 245 12.15 -2.89 4.03
CA VAL A 245 11.71 -1.54 4.37
C VAL A 245 10.41 -1.64 5.16
N THR A 246 9.43 -2.39 4.63
CA THR A 246 8.15 -2.64 5.30
C THR A 246 8.33 -3.21 6.72
N ASP A 247 9.26 -4.14 6.90
CA ASP A 247 9.61 -4.73 8.19
C ASP A 247 10.20 -3.72 9.17
N SER A 248 11.00 -2.75 8.69
CA SER A 248 11.56 -1.69 9.52
C SER A 248 10.47 -0.74 10.03
N PHE A 249 9.49 -0.41 9.18
CA PHE A 249 8.33 0.38 9.60
C PHE A 249 7.40 -0.40 10.55
N ASN A 250 7.22 -1.71 10.31
CA ASN A 250 6.48 -2.59 11.21
C ASN A 250 7.17 -2.70 12.59
N ALA A 251 8.49 -2.86 12.61
CA ALA A 251 9.28 -2.98 13.84
C ALA A 251 9.24 -1.69 14.68
N THR A 252 9.22 -0.53 14.02
CA THR A 252 9.12 0.77 14.71
C THR A 252 7.68 1.16 15.05
N GLY A 253 6.66 0.46 14.52
CA GLY A 253 5.24 0.79 14.73
C GLY A 253 4.76 1.97 13.86
N THR A 254 5.52 2.32 12.81
CA THR A 254 5.31 3.50 11.97
C THR A 254 4.72 3.16 10.60
N SER A 255 4.24 1.92 10.41
CA SER A 255 3.61 1.46 9.15
C SER A 255 2.38 2.29 8.75
N HIS A 256 1.71 2.89 9.73
CA HIS A 256 0.59 3.81 9.52
C HIS A 256 0.97 5.11 8.78
N ILE A 257 2.27 5.39 8.63
CA ILE A 257 2.79 6.55 7.90
C ILE A 257 2.94 6.25 6.40
N ILE A 258 3.34 5.01 6.07
CA ILE A 258 3.46 4.56 4.67
C ILE A 258 2.07 4.40 4.04
N VAL A 259 1.15 3.79 4.78
CA VAL A 259 -0.26 3.71 4.37
C VAL A 259 -0.85 5.11 4.48
N ILE A 260 -1.62 5.52 3.48
CA ILE A 260 -2.17 6.88 3.45
C ILE A 260 -3.02 7.11 4.69
N SER A 261 -2.55 8.04 5.52
CA SER A 261 -3.21 8.41 6.76
C SER A 261 -4.10 9.64 6.56
N GLY A 262 -4.98 9.90 7.53
CA GLY A 262 -5.79 11.13 7.51
C GLY A 262 -4.95 12.41 7.56
N PHE A 263 -3.70 12.34 8.05
CA PHE A 263 -2.77 13.45 8.04
C PHE A 263 -2.42 13.90 6.62
N ASN A 264 -2.24 12.94 5.70
CA ASN A 264 -1.94 13.23 4.29
C ASN A 264 -3.08 14.04 3.64
N ILE A 265 -4.33 13.67 3.94
CA ILE A 265 -5.53 14.37 3.43
C ILE A 265 -5.67 15.76 4.04
N THR A 266 -5.38 15.92 5.33
CA THR A 266 -5.37 17.24 5.99
C THR A 266 -4.32 18.17 5.40
N ILE A 267 -3.09 17.67 5.17
CA ILE A 267 -2.03 18.46 4.53
C ILE A 267 -2.47 18.90 3.13
N LEU A 268 -3.00 17.97 2.33
CA LEU A 268 -3.51 18.27 0.99
C LEU A 268 -4.58 19.37 1.04
N ALA A 269 -5.52 19.27 1.97
CA ALA A 269 -6.58 20.26 2.13
C ALA A 269 -6.04 21.65 2.49
N ILE A 270 -5.07 21.73 3.39
CA ILE A 270 -4.42 23.00 3.76
C ILE A 270 -3.71 23.61 2.55
N VAL A 271 -2.96 22.81 1.80
CA VAL A 271 -2.23 23.28 0.61
C VAL A 271 -3.20 23.76 -0.46
N LEU A 272 -4.22 22.96 -0.79
CA LEU A 272 -5.24 23.32 -1.78
C LEU A 272 -5.98 24.60 -1.39
N LEU A 273 -6.37 24.73 -0.12
CA LEU A 273 -7.08 25.92 0.35
C LEU A 273 -6.18 27.16 0.31
N ARG A 274 -4.91 27.06 0.75
CA ARG A 274 -3.97 28.19 0.71
C ARG A 274 -3.68 28.64 -0.72
N VAL A 275 -3.42 27.71 -1.63
CA VAL A 275 -3.14 28.03 -3.03
C VAL A 275 -4.40 28.61 -3.68
N SER A 276 -5.56 27.98 -3.52
CA SER A 276 -6.81 28.45 -4.13
C SER A 276 -7.22 29.84 -3.64
N ASN A 277 -7.00 30.14 -2.36
CA ASN A 277 -7.36 31.42 -1.75
C ASN A 277 -6.43 32.58 -2.17
N GLN A 278 -5.33 32.32 -2.88
CA GLN A 278 -4.52 33.38 -3.50
C GLN A 278 -5.13 33.92 -4.80
N TRP A 279 -5.93 33.12 -5.49
CA TRP A 279 -6.44 33.42 -6.84
C TRP A 279 -7.97 33.51 -6.91
N LEU A 280 -8.68 32.96 -5.92
CA LEU A 280 -10.14 32.83 -5.91
C LEU A 280 -10.76 33.41 -4.65
N ILE A 281 -12.05 33.79 -4.75
CA ILE A 281 -12.85 34.20 -3.61
C ILE A 281 -12.99 33.01 -2.64
N ARG A 282 -12.98 33.29 -1.32
CA ARG A 282 -13.02 32.27 -0.24
C ARG A 282 -14.04 31.14 -0.48
N ARG A 283 -15.25 31.44 -0.96
CA ARG A 283 -16.26 30.42 -1.28
C ARG A 283 -15.85 29.50 -2.44
N GLN A 284 -15.32 30.06 -3.53
CA GLN A 284 -14.82 29.28 -4.68
C GLN A 284 -13.60 28.45 -4.30
N ALA A 285 -12.70 29.01 -3.49
CA ALA A 285 -11.51 28.30 -2.99
C ALA A 285 -11.88 27.05 -2.18
N VAL A 286 -12.93 27.13 -1.34
CA VAL A 286 -13.41 25.97 -0.58
C VAL A 286 -14.03 24.92 -1.50
N TRP A 287 -14.87 25.30 -2.45
CA TRP A 287 -15.45 24.35 -3.41
C TRP A 287 -14.38 23.66 -4.26
N LEU A 288 -13.38 24.40 -4.73
CA LEU A 288 -12.24 23.84 -5.44
C LEU A 288 -11.43 22.87 -4.58
N SER A 289 -11.25 23.19 -3.28
CA SER A 289 -10.56 22.32 -2.33
C SER A 289 -11.34 21.02 -2.10
N ILE A 290 -12.67 21.09 -1.92
CA ILE A 290 -13.54 19.91 -1.80
C ILE A 290 -13.44 19.05 -3.06
N ALA A 291 -13.55 19.65 -4.25
CA ALA A 291 -13.42 18.94 -5.52
C ALA A 291 -12.04 18.27 -5.66
N GLY A 292 -10.96 18.97 -5.28
CA GLY A 292 -9.60 18.43 -5.30
C GLY A 292 -9.39 17.26 -4.35
N ILE A 293 -9.96 17.33 -3.14
CA ILE A 293 -9.89 16.23 -2.16
C ILE A 293 -10.68 15.01 -2.64
N VAL A 294 -11.88 15.21 -3.19
CA VAL A 294 -12.69 14.12 -3.75
C VAL A 294 -11.96 13.48 -4.93
N PHE A 295 -11.43 14.28 -5.85
CA PHE A 295 -10.63 13.78 -6.97
C PHE A 295 -9.41 12.99 -6.50
N TYR A 296 -8.65 13.51 -5.54
CA TYR A 296 -7.49 12.82 -4.98
C TYR A 296 -7.88 11.51 -4.27
N THR A 297 -8.99 11.50 -3.53
CA THR A 297 -9.50 10.29 -2.86
C THR A 297 -9.88 9.22 -3.89
N LEU A 298 -10.55 9.60 -4.98
CA LEU A 298 -10.84 8.70 -6.08
C LEU A 298 -9.55 8.16 -6.71
N LEU A 299 -8.55 9.04 -6.93
CA LEU A 299 -7.24 8.65 -7.49
C LEU A 299 -6.52 7.63 -6.60
N LEU A 300 -6.59 7.79 -5.29
CA LEU A 300 -5.98 6.89 -4.30
C LEU A 300 -6.72 5.56 -4.15
N GLY A 301 -8.03 5.53 -4.38
CA GLY A 301 -8.86 4.33 -4.28
C GLY A 301 -9.66 4.27 -2.98
N SER A 302 -10.28 3.12 -2.72
CA SER A 302 -11.33 2.95 -1.70
C SER A 302 -10.82 2.58 -0.30
N ASP A 303 -9.60 2.95 0.06
CA ASP A 303 -9.07 2.67 1.41
C ASP A 303 -9.92 3.39 2.47
N ALA A 304 -10.40 2.64 3.47
CA ALA A 304 -11.33 3.17 4.47
C ALA A 304 -10.76 4.37 5.25
N ALA A 305 -9.46 4.36 5.57
CA ALA A 305 -8.81 5.45 6.27
C ALA A 305 -8.80 6.77 5.45
N VAL A 306 -8.62 6.65 4.12
CA VAL A 306 -8.59 7.78 3.17
C VAL A 306 -9.99 8.36 3.01
N VAL A 307 -10.98 7.50 2.73
CA VAL A 307 -12.38 7.91 2.54
C VAL A 307 -12.92 8.58 3.80
N ARG A 308 -12.65 8.05 4.99
CA ARG A 308 -13.05 8.70 6.24
C ARG A 308 -12.45 10.10 6.37
N ALA A 309 -11.13 10.22 6.18
CA ALA A 309 -10.45 11.50 6.31
C ALA A 309 -10.98 12.53 5.30
N ALA A 310 -11.23 12.11 4.07
CA ALA A 310 -11.83 12.95 3.04
C ALA A 310 -13.22 13.45 3.45
N ILE A 311 -14.09 12.56 3.95
CA ILE A 311 -15.42 12.94 4.44
C ILE A 311 -15.32 13.93 5.60
N MET A 312 -14.45 13.68 6.58
CA MET A 312 -14.26 14.58 7.73
C MET A 312 -13.79 15.96 7.29
N VAL A 313 -12.78 16.04 6.42
CA VAL A 313 -12.26 17.32 5.93
C VAL A 313 -13.29 18.05 5.07
N CYS A 314 -14.00 17.35 4.19
CA CYS A 314 -15.09 17.94 3.40
C CYS A 314 -16.21 18.49 4.30
N THR A 315 -16.53 17.79 5.41
CA THR A 315 -17.51 18.24 6.39
C THR A 315 -17.06 19.53 7.09
N ILE A 316 -15.80 19.60 7.51
CA ILE A 316 -15.20 20.80 8.12
C ILE A 316 -15.23 21.97 7.13
N LEU A 317 -14.79 21.74 5.89
CA LEU A 317 -14.81 22.76 4.84
C LEU A 317 -16.23 23.24 4.52
N PHE A 318 -17.19 22.33 4.49
CA PHE A 318 -18.60 22.67 4.29
C PHE A 318 -19.16 23.50 5.46
N ALA A 319 -18.81 23.17 6.70
CA ALA A 319 -19.22 23.96 7.86
C ALA A 319 -18.71 25.41 7.80
N VAL A 320 -17.49 25.61 7.31
CA VAL A 320 -16.92 26.95 7.05
C VAL A 320 -17.76 27.74 6.03
N LEU A 321 -18.34 27.09 5.01
CA LEU A 321 -19.21 27.77 4.04
C LEU A 321 -20.56 28.21 4.63
N VAL A 322 -21.09 27.41 5.55
CA VAL A 322 -22.37 27.67 6.25
C VAL A 322 -22.16 28.61 7.44
N GLY A 323 -20.91 28.91 7.82
CA GLY A 323 -20.59 29.76 8.96
C GLY A 323 -20.82 29.07 10.31
N ARG A 324 -20.76 27.74 10.35
CA ARG A 324 -20.91 26.94 11.58
C ARG A 324 -19.57 26.38 12.04
N ALA A 325 -19.40 26.26 13.35
CA ALA A 325 -18.31 25.47 13.91
C ALA A 325 -18.58 23.98 13.63
N SER A 326 -17.60 23.29 13.05
CA SER A 326 -17.60 21.83 12.92
C SER A 326 -16.78 21.21 14.03
N ASP A 327 -17.38 20.30 14.78
CA ASP A 327 -16.66 19.50 15.76
C ASP A 327 -16.10 18.22 15.13
N ALA A 328 -14.99 17.74 15.68
CA ALA A 328 -14.36 16.51 15.21
C ALA A 328 -15.25 15.27 15.46
N LEU A 329 -16.03 15.25 16.55
CA LEU A 329 -16.97 14.17 16.85
C LEU A 329 -18.13 14.09 15.85
N THR A 330 -18.70 15.23 15.45
CA THR A 330 -19.80 15.24 14.47
C THR A 330 -19.30 14.84 13.09
N SER A 331 -18.11 15.29 12.71
CA SER A 331 -17.44 14.89 11.48
C SER A 331 -17.13 13.39 11.46
N LEU A 332 -16.67 12.82 12.59
CA LEU A 332 -16.43 11.38 12.73
C LEU A 332 -17.73 10.57 12.68
N ALA A 333 -18.78 11.01 13.37
CA ALA A 333 -20.09 10.37 13.37
C ALA A 333 -20.71 10.35 11.97
N LEU A 334 -20.63 11.47 11.24
CA LEU A 334 -21.10 11.57 9.85
C LEU A 334 -20.28 10.67 8.92
N ALA A 335 -18.96 10.64 9.06
CA ALA A 335 -18.10 9.76 8.26
C ALA A 335 -18.42 8.28 8.51
N ALA A 336 -18.59 7.87 9.78
CA ALA A 336 -18.99 6.51 10.12
C ALA A 336 -20.36 6.13 9.52
N LEU A 337 -21.36 7.03 9.61
CA LEU A 337 -22.68 6.84 9.02
C LEU A 337 -22.59 6.68 7.49
N LEU A 338 -21.94 7.59 6.79
CA LEU A 338 -21.86 7.57 5.33
C LEU A 338 -21.10 6.34 4.81
N MET A 339 -19.99 5.99 5.45
CA MET A 339 -19.19 4.82 5.05
C MET A 339 -19.95 3.50 5.28
N THR A 340 -20.60 3.35 6.44
CA THR A 340 -21.36 2.13 6.75
C THR A 340 -22.70 2.06 6.03
N ALA A 341 -23.27 3.20 5.63
CA ALA A 341 -24.39 3.26 4.69
C ALA A 341 -23.98 2.79 3.28
N TRP A 342 -22.76 3.11 2.82
CA TRP A 342 -22.25 2.60 1.55
C TRP A 342 -21.93 1.12 1.61
N ASN A 343 -21.13 0.69 2.60
CA ASN A 343 -20.80 -0.71 2.82
C ASN A 343 -20.88 -1.02 4.33
N PRO A 344 -21.89 -1.78 4.79
CA PRO A 344 -22.02 -2.07 6.22
C PRO A 344 -20.84 -2.89 6.76
N LEU A 345 -20.15 -3.65 5.89
CA LEU A 345 -19.00 -4.46 6.28
C LEU A 345 -17.77 -3.63 6.67
N THR A 346 -17.75 -2.33 6.37
CA THR A 346 -16.69 -1.40 6.79
C THR A 346 -16.55 -1.29 8.30
N LEU A 347 -17.59 -1.58 9.08
CA LEU A 347 -17.51 -1.58 10.55
C LEU A 347 -16.50 -2.60 11.10
N TRP A 348 -16.30 -3.71 10.39
CA TRP A 348 -15.32 -4.74 10.76
C TRP A 348 -13.93 -4.47 10.15
N ASP A 349 -13.77 -3.42 9.35
CA ASP A 349 -12.48 -3.07 8.77
C ASP A 349 -11.48 -2.58 9.81
N VAL A 350 -10.30 -3.20 9.82
CA VAL A 350 -9.25 -2.91 10.81
C VAL A 350 -8.73 -1.49 10.62
N SER A 351 -8.57 -1.05 9.37
CA SER A 351 -8.11 0.30 9.04
C SER A 351 -9.12 1.37 9.47
N PHE A 352 -10.41 1.09 9.30
CA PHE A 352 -11.50 1.93 9.81
C PHE A 352 -11.48 2.00 11.34
N GLN A 353 -11.49 0.85 12.03
CA GLN A 353 -11.52 0.76 13.50
C GLN A 353 -10.32 1.46 14.13
N LEU A 354 -9.11 1.21 13.63
CA LEU A 354 -7.89 1.82 14.16
C LEU A 354 -7.93 3.34 14.01
N SER A 355 -8.24 3.86 12.83
CA SER A 355 -8.16 5.31 12.67
C SER A 355 -9.42 6.07 13.13
N ALA A 356 -10.56 5.40 13.31
CA ALA A 356 -11.71 5.92 14.06
C ALA A 356 -11.41 5.95 15.57
N GLY A 357 -10.80 4.89 16.11
CA GLY A 357 -10.32 4.84 17.49
C GLY A 357 -9.25 5.90 17.78
N ALA A 358 -8.29 6.09 16.86
CA ALA A 358 -7.26 7.14 16.99
C ALA A 358 -7.87 8.54 17.05
N THR A 359 -8.84 8.84 16.18
CA THR A 359 -9.53 10.14 16.16
C THR A 359 -10.40 10.33 17.40
N LEU A 360 -11.12 9.31 17.84
CA LEU A 360 -11.89 9.36 19.09
C LEU A 360 -10.99 9.61 20.31
N GLY A 361 -9.85 8.92 20.38
CA GLY A 361 -8.86 9.10 21.44
C GLY A 361 -8.27 10.51 21.45
N LEU A 362 -7.89 11.02 20.27
CA LEU A 362 -7.41 12.39 20.15
C LEU A 362 -8.46 13.42 20.60
N VAL A 363 -9.72 13.26 20.20
CA VAL A 363 -10.77 14.24 20.52
C VAL A 363 -11.17 14.21 21.99
N LEU A 364 -11.20 13.04 22.62
CA LEU A 364 -11.62 12.91 24.02
C LEU A 364 -10.49 13.16 25.02
N PHE A 365 -9.26 12.76 24.70
CA PHE A 365 -8.15 12.76 25.68
C PHE A 365 -7.08 13.82 25.42
N ALA A 366 -6.94 14.37 24.21
CA ALA A 366 -5.84 15.31 23.94
C ALA A 366 -5.93 16.58 24.80
N SER A 367 -7.12 17.14 25.01
CA SER A 367 -7.32 18.34 25.83
C SER A 367 -6.96 18.10 27.30
N SER A 368 -7.39 16.98 27.88
CA SER A 368 -7.07 16.60 29.26
C SER A 368 -5.58 16.32 29.46
N LEU A 369 -4.94 15.61 28.51
CA LEU A 369 -3.49 15.37 28.57
C LEU A 369 -2.71 16.67 28.41
N TYR A 370 -3.16 17.59 27.55
CA TYR A 370 -2.52 18.88 27.36
C TYR A 370 -2.56 19.73 28.64
N GLN A 371 -3.71 19.78 29.31
CA GLN A 371 -3.85 20.48 30.61
C GLN A 371 -2.96 19.86 31.68
N TYR A 372 -2.93 18.53 31.77
CA TYR A 372 -2.07 17.83 32.74
C TYR A 372 -0.58 18.10 32.49
N ALA A 373 -0.13 18.01 31.22
CA ALA A 373 1.25 18.26 30.83
C ALA A 373 1.66 19.72 31.07
N HIS A 374 0.75 20.66 30.82
CA HIS A 374 0.99 22.08 31.10
C HIS A 374 1.15 22.33 32.61
N HIS A 375 0.31 21.74 33.45
CA HIS A 375 0.41 21.88 34.91
C HIS A 375 1.67 21.25 35.51
N THR A 376 2.08 20.08 35.02
CA THR A 376 3.28 19.38 35.53
C THR A 376 4.59 19.99 35.03
N MET A 377 4.60 20.61 33.84
CA MET A 377 5.82 21.15 33.23
C MET A 377 5.94 22.68 33.30
N ALA A 378 4.97 23.39 33.88
CA ALA A 378 5.04 24.83 34.12
C ALA A 378 6.20 25.23 35.05
N GLY A 379 6.78 24.29 35.82
CA GLY A 379 7.93 24.54 36.70
C GLY A 379 9.32 24.29 36.07
N SER A 380 9.40 23.63 34.91
CA SER A 380 10.67 23.35 34.24
C SER A 380 10.95 24.45 33.22
N GLY A 381 11.85 25.39 33.51
CA GLY A 381 12.24 26.53 32.65
C GLY A 381 12.90 26.20 31.31
N LEU A 382 12.56 25.05 30.71
CA LEU A 382 13.00 24.60 29.39
C LEU A 382 12.18 25.33 28.31
N SER A 383 12.46 26.61 28.11
CA SER A 383 11.87 27.45 27.06
C SER A 383 12.65 27.32 25.74
N GLY A 384 12.78 26.10 25.23
CA GLY A 384 13.37 25.85 23.90
C GLY A 384 12.31 25.89 22.80
N SER A 385 12.59 26.53 21.66
CA SER A 385 11.68 26.66 20.50
C SER A 385 11.17 25.32 19.92
N ALA A 386 11.90 24.22 20.13
CA ALA A 386 11.51 22.88 19.68
C ALA A 386 10.65 22.08 20.68
N LEU A 387 10.59 22.50 21.95
CA LEU A 387 9.88 21.78 22.99
C LEU A 387 8.35 21.70 22.81
N PRO A 388 7.63 22.73 22.32
CA PRO A 388 6.19 22.63 22.11
C PRO A 388 5.81 21.59 21.04
N LEU A 389 6.57 21.51 19.95
CA LEU A 389 6.29 20.55 18.87
C LEU A 389 6.43 19.08 19.34
N ILE A 390 7.43 18.81 20.18
CA ILE A 390 7.67 17.49 20.76
C ILE A 390 6.55 17.14 21.75
N LYS A 391 6.15 18.10 22.59
CA LYS A 391 5.05 17.94 23.56
C LYS A 391 3.74 17.63 22.84
N ASP A 392 3.37 18.40 21.83
CA ASP A 392 2.14 18.22 21.06
C ASP A 392 2.09 16.85 20.38
N THR A 393 3.22 16.44 19.79
CA THR A 393 3.35 15.15 19.12
C THR A 393 3.23 13.99 20.09
N LEU A 394 3.87 14.08 21.26
CA LEU A 394 3.79 13.05 22.29
C LEU A 394 2.36 12.94 22.86
N ILE A 395 1.74 14.07 23.17
CA ILE A 395 0.36 14.11 23.69
C ILE A 395 -0.61 13.53 22.67
N ALA A 396 -0.51 13.93 21.40
CA ALA A 396 -1.36 13.40 20.33
C ALA A 396 -1.17 11.89 20.15
N THR A 397 0.08 11.41 20.21
CA THR A 397 0.40 9.98 20.09
C THR A 397 -0.16 9.18 21.27
N LEU A 398 0.00 9.67 22.50
CA LEU A 398 -0.55 9.03 23.71
C LEU A 398 -2.09 9.02 23.70
N ALA A 399 -2.72 10.14 23.32
CA ALA A 399 -4.17 10.23 23.24
C ALA A 399 -4.76 9.26 22.20
N ALA A 400 -4.13 9.14 21.03
CA ALA A 400 -4.54 8.18 20.00
C ALA A 400 -4.35 6.71 20.46
N GLN A 401 -3.33 6.43 21.29
CA GLN A 401 -3.04 5.09 21.79
C GLN A 401 -4.11 4.54 22.74
N VAL A 402 -4.82 5.40 23.48
CA VAL A 402 -5.83 4.95 24.47
C VAL A 402 -6.85 3.98 23.84
N PHE A 403 -7.33 4.27 22.63
CA PHE A 403 -8.29 3.41 21.92
C PHE A 403 -7.66 2.50 20.87
N THR A 404 -6.49 2.84 20.32
CA THR A 404 -5.85 2.00 19.30
C THR A 404 -5.03 0.87 19.88
N LEU A 405 -4.46 1.02 21.08
CA LEU A 405 -3.62 0.01 21.71
C LEU A 405 -4.35 -1.33 21.93
N PRO A 406 -5.59 -1.38 22.47
CA PRO A 406 -6.31 -2.65 22.62
C PRO A 406 -6.59 -3.33 21.28
N LEU A 407 -6.91 -2.55 20.25
CA LEU A 407 -7.15 -3.06 18.89
C LEU A 407 -5.86 -3.60 18.27
N ILE A 408 -4.74 -2.90 18.42
CA ILE A 408 -3.44 -3.32 17.90
C ILE A 408 -3.00 -4.64 18.58
N LEU A 409 -3.17 -4.74 19.90
CA LEU A 409 -2.87 -5.97 20.65
C LEU A 409 -3.77 -7.14 20.21
N TYR A 410 -5.05 -6.87 19.96
CA TYR A 410 -6.00 -7.88 19.49
C TYR A 410 -5.67 -8.41 18.08
N TYR A 411 -5.43 -7.52 17.11
CA TYR A 411 -5.23 -7.92 15.71
C TYR A 411 -3.78 -8.30 15.37
N PHE A 412 -2.80 -7.56 15.87
CA PHE A 412 -1.40 -7.75 15.46
C PHE A 412 -0.56 -8.49 16.49
N ARG A 413 -1.06 -8.64 17.73
CA ARG A 413 -0.34 -9.27 18.87
C ARG A 413 1.10 -8.78 19.04
N ARG A 414 1.39 -7.55 18.62
CA ARG A 414 2.72 -6.92 18.63
C ARG A 414 2.60 -5.50 19.12
N LEU A 415 3.49 -5.12 20.02
CA LEU A 415 3.59 -3.76 20.55
C LEU A 415 5.01 -3.23 20.35
N SER A 416 5.14 -2.15 19.58
CA SER A 416 6.41 -1.42 19.46
C SER A 416 6.51 -0.37 20.56
N LEU A 417 7.40 -0.60 21.53
CA LEU A 417 7.74 0.40 22.56
C LEU A 417 8.53 1.59 21.99
N VAL A 418 9.15 1.42 20.81
CA VAL A 418 9.93 2.47 20.13
C VAL A 418 9.03 3.48 19.41
N MET A 419 7.75 3.14 19.20
CA MET A 419 6.80 3.93 18.41
C MET A 419 6.68 5.42 18.83
N PRO A 420 6.56 5.79 20.13
CA PRO A 420 6.48 7.21 20.50
C PRO A 420 7.72 8.00 20.09
N VAL A 421 8.91 7.43 20.27
CA VAL A 421 10.19 8.05 19.89
C VAL A 421 10.30 8.16 18.38
N ALA A 422 9.91 7.11 17.65
CA ALA A 422 9.92 7.11 16.19
C ALA A 422 8.97 8.17 15.61
N ASN A 423 7.75 8.31 16.16
CA ASN A 423 6.79 9.32 15.71
C ASN A 423 7.29 10.76 15.91
N ILE A 424 7.96 11.05 17.03
CA ILE A 424 8.56 12.37 17.28
C ILE A 424 9.60 12.73 16.20
N LEU A 425 10.35 11.75 15.70
CA LEU A 425 11.36 11.97 14.67
C LEU A 425 10.75 12.07 13.26
N ILE A 426 9.73 11.28 12.95
CA ILE A 426 9.19 11.19 11.59
C ILE A 426 8.17 12.29 11.28
N LEU A 427 7.29 12.63 12.23
CA LEU A 427 6.18 13.56 11.97
C LEU A 427 6.62 14.97 11.54
N PRO A 428 7.71 15.57 12.07
CA PRO A 428 8.21 16.85 11.56
C PRO A 428 8.74 16.77 10.12
N VAL A 429 9.27 15.62 9.72
CA VAL A 429 9.89 15.40 8.40
C VAL A 429 8.85 15.07 7.34
N GLN A 430 7.72 14.47 7.73
CA GLN A 430 6.69 13.98 6.81
C GLN A 430 6.03 15.10 5.96
N PRO A 431 5.54 16.24 6.49
CA PRO A 431 4.93 17.28 5.66
C PRO A 431 5.88 17.91 4.64
N PRO A 432 7.13 18.28 4.99
CA PRO A 432 8.12 18.74 4.00
C PRO A 432 8.43 17.70 2.93
N LEU A 433 8.54 16.42 3.29
CA LEU A 433 8.77 15.33 2.35
C LEU A 433 7.59 15.18 1.38
N MET A 434 6.37 15.17 1.90
CA MET A 434 5.15 15.11 1.09
C MET A 434 5.01 16.33 0.18
N GLY A 435 5.22 17.54 0.71
CA GLY A 435 5.10 18.78 -0.05
C GLY A 435 6.13 18.87 -1.17
N SER A 436 7.42 18.64 -0.85
CA SER A 436 8.48 18.66 -1.86
C SER A 436 8.33 17.54 -2.89
N GLY A 437 7.93 16.34 -2.47
CA GLY A 437 7.66 15.22 -3.39
C GLY A 437 6.46 15.47 -4.30
N ALA A 438 5.39 16.10 -3.81
CA ALA A 438 4.25 16.49 -4.62
C ALA A 438 4.63 17.57 -5.64
N ILE A 439 5.44 18.56 -5.24
CA ILE A 439 5.97 19.58 -6.15
C ILE A 439 6.88 18.94 -7.20
N ALA A 440 7.77 18.01 -6.81
CA ALA A 440 8.63 17.29 -7.73
C ALA A 440 7.82 16.48 -8.77
N LEU A 441 6.75 15.81 -8.33
CA LEU A 441 5.83 15.10 -9.21
C LEU A 441 5.15 16.05 -10.20
N LEU A 442 4.54 17.14 -9.72
CA LEU A 442 3.85 18.10 -10.59
C LEU A 442 4.81 18.75 -11.59
N ALA A 443 6.01 19.15 -11.14
CA ALA A 443 7.05 19.66 -12.01
C ALA A 443 7.52 18.61 -13.02
N GLY A 444 7.67 17.35 -12.61
CA GLY A 444 8.09 16.26 -13.47
C GLY A 444 7.06 15.87 -14.54
N CYS A 445 5.76 16.02 -14.26
CA CYS A 445 4.70 15.83 -15.23
C CYS A 445 4.73 16.89 -16.34
N VAL A 446 5.12 18.13 -16.03
CA VAL A 446 5.25 19.22 -17.01
C VAL A 446 6.60 19.15 -17.72
N TRP A 447 7.68 19.01 -16.96
CA TRP A 447 9.06 18.96 -17.45
C TRP A 447 9.94 18.10 -16.53
N LEU A 448 10.25 16.89 -17.01
CA LEU A 448 10.97 15.88 -16.23
C LEU A 448 12.29 16.37 -15.57
N PRO A 449 13.17 17.14 -16.23
CA PRO A 449 14.39 17.65 -15.60
C PRO A 449 14.13 18.55 -14.38
N ALA A 450 13.09 19.37 -14.40
CA ALA A 450 12.72 20.17 -13.22
C ALA A 450 12.28 19.28 -12.06
N GLY A 451 11.49 18.23 -12.35
CA GLY A 451 11.12 17.22 -11.36
C GLY A 451 12.34 16.54 -10.74
N GLN A 452 13.37 16.22 -11.53
CA GLN A 452 14.63 15.61 -11.05
C GLN A 452 15.41 16.54 -10.11
N VAL A 453 15.56 17.82 -10.45
CA VAL A 453 16.26 18.80 -9.60
C VAL A 453 15.55 18.96 -8.25
N ILE A 454 14.23 19.08 -8.25
CA ILE A 454 13.44 19.19 -7.01
C ILE A 454 13.49 17.87 -6.23
N GLY A 455 13.41 16.73 -6.93
CA GLY A 455 13.54 15.41 -6.32
C GLY A 455 14.86 15.20 -5.59
N TRP A 456 15.96 15.78 -6.07
CA TRP A 456 17.24 15.75 -5.35
C TRP A 456 17.17 16.49 -4.01
N VAL A 457 16.44 17.60 -3.94
CA VAL A 457 16.19 18.32 -2.67
C VAL A 457 15.37 17.45 -1.72
N THR A 458 14.33 16.77 -2.24
CA THR A 458 13.52 15.82 -1.47
C THR A 458 14.36 14.67 -0.90
N LEU A 459 15.37 14.20 -1.64
CA LEU A 459 16.25 13.10 -1.23
C LEU A 459 17.30 13.53 -0.18
N VAL A 460 17.66 14.82 -0.14
CA VAL A 460 18.61 15.37 0.82
C VAL A 460 17.97 15.61 2.20
N ALA A 461 16.64 15.76 2.27
CA ALA A 461 15.94 16.10 3.52
C ALA A 461 15.84 14.97 4.58
N PRO A 462 15.83 13.65 4.25
CA PRO A 462 15.73 12.59 5.26
C PRO A 462 16.95 11.63 5.31
N ALA A 463 18.19 12.11 5.12
CA ALA A 463 19.37 11.25 5.25
C ALA A 463 20.23 11.51 6.51
N PRO A 464 19.85 11.00 7.71
CA PRO A 464 20.79 10.85 8.83
C PRO A 464 21.75 9.67 8.63
N ASN A 465 21.47 8.74 7.70
CA ASN A 465 22.30 7.57 7.48
C ASN A 465 23.14 7.72 6.21
N GLY A 466 24.34 8.25 6.38
CA GLY A 466 25.61 7.57 6.08
C GLY A 466 25.91 6.96 4.70
N GLU A 467 25.00 6.91 3.73
CA GLU A 467 25.25 6.35 2.41
C GLU A 467 25.09 7.45 1.35
N ARG A 468 26.12 8.30 1.28
CA ARG A 468 26.27 9.27 0.19
C ARG A 468 26.40 8.51 -1.13
N GLY A 469 25.63 8.98 -2.10
CA GLY A 469 25.76 8.65 -3.51
C GLY A 469 27.20 8.74 -3.99
N THR A 470 27.57 7.75 -4.80
CA THR A 470 28.78 7.76 -5.61
C THR A 470 28.70 8.89 -6.63
N TRP A 471 29.57 9.88 -6.48
CA TRP A 471 29.92 10.84 -7.54
C TRP A 471 31.13 10.32 -8.32
N LEU A 472 31.12 10.55 -9.63
CA LEU A 472 32.26 10.38 -10.51
C LEU A 472 33.33 11.43 -10.16
N ILE A 473 34.44 11.01 -9.55
CA ILE A 473 35.59 11.91 -9.36
C ILE A 473 36.40 11.95 -10.64
N LYS A 474 36.51 13.15 -11.21
CA LYS A 474 37.35 13.45 -12.38
C LYS A 474 38.70 13.94 -11.88
N CYS A 475 39.77 13.19 -12.13
CA CYS A 475 41.13 13.62 -11.82
C CYS A 475 41.60 14.70 -12.83
N LYS A 476 42.60 15.52 -12.47
CA LYS A 476 43.22 16.53 -13.37
C LYS A 476 43.84 15.93 -14.65
N CYS A 477 43.95 14.60 -14.75
CA CYS A 477 44.42 13.86 -15.93
C CYS A 477 43.31 13.16 -16.76
N GLY A 478 42.02 13.36 -16.45
CA GLY A 478 40.91 12.99 -17.35
C GLY A 478 40.38 11.54 -17.30
N LYS A 479 40.94 10.62 -16.51
CA LYS A 479 40.37 9.27 -16.27
C LYS A 479 39.33 9.28 -15.13
N GLN A 480 38.26 8.51 -15.28
CA GLN A 480 37.19 8.31 -14.29
C GLN A 480 37.49 7.06 -13.44
N PHE A 481 37.36 7.18 -12.11
CA PHE A 481 37.48 6.06 -11.18
C PHE A 481 36.23 5.95 -10.31
N LEU A 482 35.81 4.71 -10.01
CA LEU A 482 34.86 4.40 -8.95
C LEU A 482 35.62 4.31 -7.62
N GLY A 483 35.44 5.28 -6.73
CA GLY A 483 36.02 5.28 -5.40
C GLY A 483 34.95 5.28 -4.31
N SER A 484 35.00 4.32 -3.38
CA SER A 484 34.20 4.30 -2.16
C SER A 484 34.85 5.15 -1.06
N PRO A 485 34.10 5.89 -0.21
CA PRO A 485 34.65 6.64 0.92
C PRO A 485 35.27 5.79 2.05
N TRP A 486 35.21 4.46 1.96
CA TRP A 486 35.75 3.55 2.99
C TRP A 486 37.27 3.33 2.94
N SER A 487 38.01 3.98 2.03
CA SER A 487 39.48 3.95 2.02
C SER A 487 40.15 4.89 3.03
N PHE A 488 39.38 5.61 3.87
CA PHE A 488 39.93 6.60 4.81
C PHE A 488 39.80 6.25 6.30
N LEU A 489 39.25 5.09 6.67
CA LEU A 489 39.07 4.68 8.09
C LEU A 489 40.07 3.63 8.60
N HIS A 490 41.05 3.23 7.80
CA HIS A 490 42.31 2.70 8.32
C HIS A 490 43.42 3.64 7.87
N GLY A 491 43.99 4.38 8.82
CA GLY A 491 45.03 5.38 8.60
C GLY A 491 46.24 4.87 7.83
N LYS A 492 46.18 4.92 6.51
CA LYS A 492 47.33 4.88 5.61
C LYS A 492 47.25 6.09 4.70
N ARG A 493 48.23 6.99 4.87
CA ARG A 493 48.45 8.16 4.00
C ARG A 493 48.50 7.70 2.55
N ILE A 494 47.58 8.18 1.72
CA ILE A 494 47.76 8.17 0.27
C ILE A 494 48.72 9.33 -0.03
N SER A 495 50.02 9.01 0.02
CA SER A 495 51.06 9.85 -0.52
C SER A 495 51.19 9.56 -2.02
N CYS A 496 50.74 10.50 -2.84
CA CYS A 496 51.16 10.60 -4.22
C CYS A 496 52.61 11.10 -4.20
N GLY A 497 53.57 10.17 -4.29
CA GLY A 497 55.00 10.45 -4.24
C GLY A 497 55.73 9.73 -5.36
N CYS A 498 56.07 10.49 -6.40
CA CYS A 498 57.02 10.14 -7.45
C CYS A 498 58.45 9.97 -6.89
N TYR A 499 59.18 8.98 -7.41
CA TYR A 499 60.65 8.84 -7.53
C TYR A 499 61.56 8.92 -6.27
N PHE A 500 62.29 7.85 -5.96
CA PHE A 500 63.75 7.64 -6.22
C PHE A 500 64.23 6.34 -5.54
N GLY A 501 65.20 5.64 -6.15
CA GLY A 501 65.53 4.24 -5.86
C GLY A 501 66.63 3.94 -4.83
N SER A 502 67.23 2.75 -5.04
CA SER A 502 68.19 1.98 -4.21
C SER A 502 67.51 1.13 -3.11
N SER A 503 67.68 -0.19 -3.00
CA SER A 503 68.67 -1.10 -3.57
C SER A 503 68.16 -2.56 -3.57
N LEU A 504 68.53 -3.31 -4.62
CA LEU A 504 68.86 -4.77 -4.66
C LEU A 504 67.81 -5.77 -4.12
N GLU A 505 67.36 -6.83 -4.82
CA GLU A 505 68.00 -7.59 -5.90
C GLU A 505 67.03 -8.63 -6.51
N ARG A 506 67.32 -9.00 -7.78
CA ARG A 506 66.86 -10.15 -8.61
C ARG A 506 65.55 -9.99 -9.41
N GLU A 507 65.63 -9.44 -10.63
CA GLU A 507 65.90 -10.10 -11.94
C GLU A 507 64.62 -10.72 -12.56
N ARG A 508 64.20 -10.51 -13.83
CA ARG A 508 64.82 -9.97 -15.06
C ARG A 508 63.72 -9.68 -16.13
N LYS A 509 63.87 -8.56 -16.86
CA LYS A 509 63.76 -8.30 -18.34
C LYS A 509 62.53 -8.85 -19.11
N SER A 510 61.82 -8.14 -20.01
CA SER A 510 62.11 -6.99 -20.91
C SER A 510 60.77 -6.49 -21.51
N ALA A 511 60.33 -5.24 -21.36
CA ALA A 511 60.65 -4.03 -22.16
C ALA A 511 60.11 -4.01 -23.62
N ARG A 512 59.08 -3.21 -23.92
CA ARG A 512 59.19 -1.91 -24.65
C ARG A 512 57.86 -1.36 -25.24
N ARG A 513 57.74 -0.04 -25.09
CA ARG A 513 57.15 1.00 -25.97
C ARG A 513 55.68 1.39 -25.81
N GLU A 514 55.54 2.49 -25.07
CA GLU A 514 54.56 3.57 -25.16
C GLU A 514 54.41 4.12 -26.59
N GLU A 515 53.20 4.53 -26.97
CA GLU A 515 52.96 5.84 -27.60
C GLU A 515 51.47 6.23 -27.49
N LEU A 516 51.24 7.34 -26.79
CA LEU A 516 49.98 8.09 -26.78
C LEU A 516 49.84 8.86 -28.09
N TYR A 517 48.63 8.92 -28.67
CA TYR A 517 48.07 10.18 -29.16
C TYR A 517 46.53 10.14 -29.10
N CYS A 518 45.96 11.21 -28.53
CA CYS A 518 44.54 11.50 -28.47
C CYS A 518 44.26 12.68 -29.41
N LYS A 519 43.34 12.55 -30.37
CA LYS A 519 42.74 13.68 -31.10
C LYS A 519 41.31 13.35 -31.55
N VAL A 520 40.36 13.75 -30.70
CA VAL A 520 39.22 14.65 -30.96
C VAL A 520 38.31 14.44 -32.20
N GLN A 521 37.01 14.33 -31.89
CA GLN A 521 35.79 14.72 -32.63
C GLN A 521 35.22 13.87 -33.78
N LEU A 522 34.05 13.29 -33.45
CA LEU A 522 32.74 13.39 -34.11
C LEU A 522 32.66 13.32 -35.66
N ARG A 523 31.72 12.46 -36.07
CA ARG A 523 31.01 12.27 -37.35
C ARG A 523 31.51 11.16 -38.29
N ASP A 524 30.47 10.48 -38.80
CA ASP A 524 30.36 9.77 -40.08
C ASP A 524 30.59 8.24 -40.18
N GLU A 525 29.44 7.56 -40.32
CA GLU A 525 29.07 6.71 -41.48
C GLU A 525 29.85 5.44 -41.83
N LYS A 526 30.84 4.98 -41.06
CA LYS A 526 31.62 3.77 -41.46
C LYS A 526 31.35 2.44 -40.75
N ASN A 527 30.41 2.37 -39.79
CA ASN A 527 30.07 1.09 -39.14
C ASN A 527 28.78 0.39 -39.64
N ILE A 528 28.15 0.91 -40.71
CA ILE A 528 27.06 0.21 -41.42
C ILE A 528 27.58 -0.62 -42.61
N ARG A 529 28.84 -0.44 -43.06
CA ARG A 529 29.41 -1.23 -44.17
C ARG A 529 30.13 -2.52 -43.75
N LEU A 530 30.63 -2.64 -42.51
CA LEU A 530 31.27 -3.89 -42.05
C LEU A 530 30.25 -4.97 -41.63
N MET A 531 29.05 -4.58 -41.20
CA MET A 531 27.95 -5.50 -40.87
C MET A 531 27.13 -5.95 -42.10
N ARG A 532 27.40 -5.39 -43.30
CA ARG A 532 26.78 -5.81 -44.57
C ARG A 532 27.67 -6.71 -45.43
N GLN A 533 28.97 -6.83 -45.14
CA GLN A 533 29.90 -7.71 -45.87
C GLN A 533 30.03 -9.13 -45.29
N LEU A 534 29.41 -9.40 -44.14
CA LEU A 534 29.30 -10.76 -43.56
C LEU A 534 27.90 -11.36 -43.74
N ARG A 535 27.12 -10.81 -44.68
CA ARG A 535 25.81 -11.32 -45.08
C ARG A 535 25.82 -11.55 -46.59
N GLY A 536 26.62 -12.53 -47.00
CA GLY A 536 26.73 -13.02 -48.37
C GLY A 536 27.31 -14.43 -48.33
N ASP A 537 26.52 -15.35 -48.86
CA ASP A 537 26.83 -16.74 -49.20
C ASP A 537 26.67 -17.84 -48.12
N ALA A 538 25.81 -18.80 -48.49
CA ALA A 538 25.47 -20.09 -47.87
C ALA A 538 24.72 -19.99 -46.52
N GLY A 539 23.60 -20.65 -46.28
CA GLY A 539 22.93 -21.80 -46.89
C GLY A 539 22.08 -22.43 -45.78
N GLU A 540 20.96 -23.04 -46.14
CA GLU A 540 20.10 -23.79 -45.20
C GLU A 540 20.87 -24.92 -44.49
N GLU A 541 20.30 -25.42 -43.39
CA GLU A 541 20.76 -26.51 -42.51
C GLU A 541 21.74 -26.12 -41.38
N PHE A 542 21.22 -25.93 -40.16
CA PHE A 542 21.66 -26.55 -38.89
C PHE A 542 20.94 -25.86 -37.70
N ILE A 543 19.64 -26.12 -37.57
CA ILE A 543 18.86 -25.76 -36.37
C ILE A 543 18.76 -27.02 -35.51
N HIS A 544 19.71 -27.22 -34.58
CA HIS A 544 19.55 -27.94 -33.31
C HIS A 544 20.94 -28.36 -32.76
N SER A 545 21.44 -27.67 -31.73
CA SER A 545 22.21 -28.33 -30.63
C SER A 545 22.77 -27.36 -29.58
N ASP A 546 23.21 -26.14 -29.92
CA ASP A 546 24.10 -25.39 -29.00
C ASP A 546 23.46 -24.32 -28.10
N PHE A 547 22.17 -24.01 -28.23
CA PHE A 547 21.51 -23.05 -27.33
C PHE A 547 21.03 -23.67 -26.00
N ARG A 548 21.04 -25.01 -25.85
CA ARG A 548 20.63 -25.71 -24.62
C ARG A 548 21.75 -25.92 -23.59
N ARG A 549 23.02 -25.74 -23.94
CA ARG A 549 24.14 -25.96 -23.00
C ARG A 549 24.55 -24.71 -22.21
N THR A 550 24.44 -23.52 -22.78
CA THR A 550 24.99 -22.30 -22.14
C THR A 550 24.03 -21.62 -21.17
N VAL A 551 22.72 -21.83 -21.28
CA VAL A 551 21.71 -21.22 -20.36
C VAL A 551 21.43 -22.10 -19.12
N LYS A 552 21.87 -23.37 -19.11
CA LYS A 552 21.59 -24.30 -18.00
C LYS A 552 22.64 -24.31 -16.87
N GLN A 553 23.76 -23.58 -17.00
CA GLN A 553 24.89 -23.69 -16.06
C GLN A 553 25.16 -22.48 -15.16
N VAL A 554 24.46 -21.34 -15.30
CA VAL A 554 24.85 -20.12 -14.54
C VAL A 554 23.83 -19.67 -13.47
N VAL A 555 22.61 -20.19 -13.43
CA VAL A 555 21.57 -19.67 -12.49
C VAL A 555 21.31 -20.56 -11.26
N THR A 556 21.80 -21.81 -11.21
CA THR A 556 21.44 -22.74 -10.13
C THR A 556 22.51 -23.02 -9.08
N HIS A 557 23.76 -22.56 -9.23
CA HIS A 557 24.86 -23.03 -8.37
C HIS A 557 25.24 -22.16 -7.15
N LYS A 558 24.62 -20.99 -6.92
CA LYS A 558 25.06 -20.09 -5.81
C LYS A 558 24.07 -19.82 -4.68
N ARG A 559 22.85 -20.39 -4.70
CA ARG A 559 21.85 -20.17 -3.62
C ARG A 559 21.32 -21.41 -2.90
N LEU A 560 21.66 -22.63 -3.30
CA LEU A 560 21.13 -23.86 -2.67
C LEU A 560 22.08 -24.61 -1.72
N ASN A 561 23.38 -24.31 -1.69
CA ASN A 561 24.37 -25.10 -0.91
C ASN A 561 24.47 -24.77 0.60
N ARG A 562 23.44 -24.21 1.25
CA ARG A 562 23.50 -23.85 2.69
C ARG A 562 22.63 -24.70 3.65
N LYS A 563 22.02 -25.81 3.22
CA LYS A 563 21.06 -26.56 4.07
C LYS A 563 21.23 -28.09 4.17
N LEU A 564 22.43 -28.64 4.01
CA LEU A 564 22.69 -30.07 4.28
C LEU A 564 23.69 -30.26 5.42
N ASP A 565 23.15 -30.61 6.59
CA ASP A 565 23.95 -31.00 7.76
C ASP A 565 24.43 -32.46 7.64
N LYS A 566 25.54 -32.81 8.32
CA LYS A 566 26.15 -34.15 8.32
C LYS A 566 25.15 -35.25 8.68
N GLN A 567 24.18 -34.95 9.54
CA GLN A 567 23.14 -35.90 9.95
C GLN A 567 22.20 -36.27 8.80
N LYS A 568 21.79 -35.29 7.97
CA LYS A 568 20.94 -35.52 6.79
C LYS A 568 21.66 -36.30 5.70
N VAL A 569 22.98 -36.11 5.56
CA VAL A 569 23.81 -36.88 4.63
C VAL A 569 23.88 -38.36 5.04
N ARG A 570 24.01 -38.65 6.35
CA ARG A 570 23.97 -40.02 6.87
C ARG A 570 22.60 -40.67 6.65
N GLU A 571 21.53 -39.92 6.89
CA GLU A 571 20.17 -40.38 6.66
C GLU A 571 19.91 -40.70 5.18
N MET A 572 20.38 -39.86 4.26
CA MET A 572 20.30 -40.10 2.82
C MET A 572 21.02 -41.39 2.40
N ARG A 573 22.23 -41.62 2.91
CA ARG A 573 22.99 -42.86 2.62
C ARG A 573 22.27 -44.10 3.15
N SER A 574 21.72 -44.01 4.37
CA SER A 574 20.96 -45.10 4.99
C SER A 574 19.70 -45.45 4.19
N LYS A 575 18.88 -44.45 3.82
CA LYS A 575 17.67 -44.65 3.03
C LYS A 575 17.95 -45.25 1.64
N HIS A 576 19.06 -44.85 1.00
CA HIS A 576 19.47 -45.43 -0.27
C HIS A 576 20.02 -46.85 -0.13
N SER A 577 20.86 -47.14 0.89
CA SER A 577 21.42 -48.49 1.11
C SER A 577 20.36 -49.53 1.49
N LEU A 578 19.28 -49.08 2.14
CA LEU A 578 18.13 -49.92 2.50
C LEU A 578 17.11 -50.06 1.34
N GLY A 579 17.36 -49.43 0.18
CA GLY A 579 16.45 -49.47 -0.97
C GLY A 579 15.13 -48.72 -0.78
N LEU A 580 15.02 -47.89 0.26
CA LEU A 580 13.78 -47.22 0.67
C LEU A 580 13.45 -45.96 -0.16
N ALA A 581 14.42 -45.42 -0.90
CA ALA A 581 14.22 -44.25 -1.76
C ALA A 581 15.22 -44.23 -2.92
N THR A 582 14.74 -43.91 -4.11
CA THR A 582 15.57 -43.70 -5.30
C THR A 582 16.35 -42.38 -5.22
N GLN A 583 17.43 -42.25 -5.99
CA GLN A 583 18.22 -41.01 -6.06
C GLN A 583 17.38 -39.77 -6.43
N GLN A 584 16.31 -39.97 -7.20
CA GLN A 584 15.43 -38.92 -7.67
C GLN A 584 14.47 -38.44 -6.56
N GLU A 585 13.98 -39.37 -5.73
CA GLU A 585 13.18 -39.06 -4.53
C GLU A 585 14.01 -38.37 -3.45
N LEU A 586 15.26 -38.78 -3.24
CA LEU A 586 16.18 -38.12 -2.31
C LEU A 586 16.53 -36.70 -2.77
N ALA A 587 16.70 -36.47 -4.08
CA ALA A 587 16.94 -35.15 -4.65
C ALA A 587 15.76 -34.19 -4.38
N LEU A 588 14.53 -34.68 -4.54
CA LEU A 588 13.30 -33.94 -4.25
C LEU A 588 13.13 -33.69 -2.74
N ALA A 589 13.28 -34.71 -1.92
CA ALA A 589 13.06 -34.63 -0.47
C ALA A 589 14.02 -33.65 0.23
N TYR A 590 15.26 -33.55 -0.24
CA TYR A 590 16.28 -32.67 0.36
C TYR A 590 16.55 -31.40 -0.45
N GLY A 591 15.81 -31.17 -1.55
CA GLY A 591 15.93 -29.97 -2.38
C GLY A 591 17.32 -29.80 -3.01
N VAL A 592 17.96 -30.90 -3.41
CA VAL A 592 19.31 -30.90 -4.01
C VAL A 592 19.28 -31.47 -5.42
N GLY A 593 20.24 -31.08 -6.25
CA GLY A 593 20.38 -31.66 -7.59
C GLY A 593 20.70 -33.16 -7.54
N ARG A 594 20.19 -33.92 -8.51
CA ARG A 594 20.46 -35.37 -8.64
C ARG A 594 21.96 -35.69 -8.75
N SER A 595 22.74 -34.82 -9.39
CA SER A 595 24.21 -34.94 -9.44
C SER A 595 24.84 -34.85 -8.05
N THR A 596 24.36 -33.92 -7.21
CA THR A 596 24.83 -33.75 -5.83
C THR A 596 24.51 -34.97 -4.97
N VAL A 597 23.32 -35.57 -5.11
CA VAL A 597 22.97 -36.82 -4.42
C VAL A 597 23.88 -37.97 -4.88
N CYS A 598 24.17 -38.07 -6.17
CA CYS A 598 25.08 -39.07 -6.72
C CYS A 598 26.51 -38.92 -6.17
N ASP A 599 27.04 -37.69 -6.11
CA ASP A 599 28.37 -37.42 -5.54
C ASP A 599 28.43 -37.73 -4.03
N ILE A 600 27.34 -37.47 -3.29
CA ILE A 600 27.23 -37.80 -1.86
C ILE A 600 27.21 -39.32 -1.62
N LEU A 601 26.48 -40.08 -2.46
CA LEU A 601 26.41 -41.55 -2.36
C LEU A 601 27.75 -42.20 -2.76
N ASN A 602 28.47 -41.62 -3.72
CA ASN A 602 29.78 -42.09 -4.19
C ASN A 602 30.97 -41.64 -3.30
N GLY A 603 30.71 -41.06 -2.14
CA GLY A 603 31.76 -40.77 -1.16
C GLY A 603 32.60 -39.51 -1.43
N LYS A 604 32.28 -38.69 -2.43
CA LYS A 604 33.02 -37.45 -2.69
C LYS A 604 32.75 -36.43 -1.58
N ALA A 605 33.81 -35.78 -1.09
CA ALA A 605 33.73 -34.83 0.01
C ALA A 605 32.91 -33.59 -0.38
N TRP A 606 31.76 -33.39 0.30
CA TRP A 606 30.83 -32.28 0.07
C TRP A 606 31.43 -30.88 0.36
N ARG A 607 32.63 -30.78 0.94
CA ARG A 607 33.28 -29.49 1.25
C ARG A 607 33.84 -28.73 0.05
N ASN A 608 33.93 -29.35 -1.13
CA ASN A 608 34.50 -28.71 -2.34
C ASN A 608 33.48 -28.56 -3.50
N VAL A 609 32.17 -28.48 -3.22
CA VAL A 609 31.10 -28.29 -4.23
C VAL A 609 30.34 -26.99 -4.03
#